data_AF-A0A6A0HDI3-F1
#
_entry.id   AF-A0A6A0HDI3-F1
#
_cell.length_a   1.000
_cell.length_b   1.000
_cell.length_c   1.000
_cell.angle_alpha   90.00
_cell.angle_beta   90.00
_cell.angle_gamma   90.00
#
_symmetry.space_group_name_H-M   'P 1'
#
loop_
_entity.id
_entity.type
_entity.pdbx_description
1 polymer ?
#
loop_
_entity_poly.entity_id
_entity_poly.type
_entity_poly.pdbx_seq_one_letter_code
_entity_poly.pdbx_strand_id
1 'polypeptide(L)'
;MLNYDPEALPYEDGDSMKLKRLELAIDYKQKAFVAHPNVQQLLAALWYAGLPGFRRLTLMQKLFQLFKVVVLFPVYCVQYILFPDTASSKLIRTPFMKFLLHSASYLLFLLLLILFSVRFEELFVFYLGTESMRQSLAESLKKQRGNLPTPIECFILFYVFGFLWEELKEIHKDGLGKYFRNMWNILDIMRDSLYLSTFLLRVFAYIQQSIEISQDPQTAFIPRQEWHGFDAQLVSEGLFSAANILSALKLVHIFSINPYLGPLQISLGRMVIDIVKFFFIYTLVLFAFACAGLTQLLWYYNDLEKQKCYSLPGGLPDWSKNGDACMKWRRFHK
;
A
#
# COMPACT_ATOMS: atom_id res chain seq x y z
N MET A 1 17.20 -6.51 36.25
CA MET A 1 15.98 -5.64 36.29
C MET A 1 15.15 -5.69 35.00
N LEU A 2 15.72 -5.51 33.80
CA LEU A 2 14.94 -5.45 32.55
C LEU A 2 14.36 -6.81 32.08
N ASN A 3 15.02 -7.93 32.42
CA ASN A 3 14.55 -9.31 32.15
C ASN A 3 13.77 -9.93 33.33
N TYR A 4 13.32 -9.14 34.31
CA TYR A 4 12.63 -9.72 35.47
C TYR A 4 11.26 -10.25 35.05
N ASP A 5 11.05 -11.54 35.28
CA ASP A 5 9.80 -12.26 35.05
C ASP A 5 9.50 -13.07 36.33
N PRO A 6 8.38 -12.84 37.03
CA PRO A 6 8.08 -13.54 38.27
C PRO A 6 7.74 -15.03 38.08
N GLU A 7 7.50 -15.48 36.84
CA GLU A 7 7.03 -16.84 36.53
C GLU A 7 8.05 -17.70 35.74
N ALA A 8 9.24 -17.18 35.43
CA ALA A 8 10.24 -17.89 34.61
C ALA A 8 11.46 -18.37 35.41
N LEU A 9 12.07 -19.46 34.92
CA LEU A 9 13.37 -19.98 35.39
C LEU A 9 14.49 -18.93 35.25
N PRO A 10 15.52 -18.97 36.11
CA PRO A 10 16.64 -18.04 36.05
C PRO A 10 17.33 -18.09 34.67
N TYR A 11 17.72 -16.91 34.18
CA TYR A 11 18.37 -16.72 32.88
C TYR A 11 19.70 -17.49 32.80
N GLU A 12 19.83 -18.39 31.81
CA GLU A 12 21.10 -19.06 31.46
C GLU A 12 21.77 -18.34 30.28
N ASP A 13 23.10 -18.24 30.31
CA ASP A 13 23.89 -17.60 29.25
C ASP A 13 23.74 -18.37 27.92
N GLY A 14 22.95 -17.81 27.01
CA GLY A 14 22.60 -18.42 25.72
C GLY A 14 21.13 -18.28 25.37
N ASP A 15 20.29 -17.98 26.35
CA ASP A 15 18.85 -17.83 26.15
C ASP A 15 18.48 -16.43 25.63
N SER A 16 17.48 -16.34 24.75
CA SER A 16 17.06 -15.04 24.20
C SER A 16 16.50 -14.14 25.31
N MET A 17 17.13 -12.99 25.57
CA MET A 17 16.63 -12.02 26.55
C MET A 17 15.22 -11.56 26.17
N LYS A 18 14.19 -12.01 26.92
CA LYS A 18 12.78 -11.71 26.63
C LYS A 18 12.35 -10.28 26.98
N LEU A 19 13.18 -9.52 27.72
CA LEU A 19 13.00 -8.09 28.05
C LEU A 19 11.57 -7.70 28.53
N LYS A 20 10.87 -8.61 29.20
CA LYS A 20 9.44 -8.45 29.57
C LYS A 20 9.13 -7.17 30.35
N ARG A 21 10.03 -6.72 31.23
CA ARG A 21 9.81 -5.49 32.02
C ARG A 21 9.96 -4.22 31.18
N LEU A 22 10.77 -4.28 30.12
CA LEU A 22 10.86 -3.20 29.15
C LEU A 22 9.59 -3.14 28.30
N GLU A 23 9.06 -4.29 27.88
CA GLU A 23 7.77 -4.38 27.17
C GLU A 23 6.63 -3.78 28.01
N LEU A 24 6.58 -4.13 29.31
CA LEU A 24 5.62 -3.54 30.25
C LEU A 24 5.77 -2.01 30.37
N ALA A 25 7.01 -1.51 30.43
CA ALA A 25 7.25 -0.07 30.47
C ALA A 25 6.80 0.67 29.20
N ILE A 26 6.89 0.01 28.04
CA ILE A 26 6.37 0.52 26.76
C ILE A 26 4.83 0.55 26.80
N ASP A 27 4.20 -0.51 27.31
CA ASP A 27 2.74 -0.59 27.42
C ASP A 27 2.15 0.49 28.34
N TYR A 28 2.83 0.80 29.45
CA TYR A 28 2.50 1.94 30.33
C TYR A 28 3.01 3.30 29.83
N LYS A 29 3.55 3.39 28.60
CA LYS A 29 4.02 4.63 27.96
C LYS A 29 5.07 5.39 28.80
N GLN A 30 5.94 4.68 29.53
CA GLN A 30 7.01 5.26 30.35
C GLN A 30 8.21 5.72 29.50
N LYS A 31 8.01 6.77 28.69
CA LYS A 31 8.98 7.25 27.69
C LYS A 31 10.34 7.62 28.30
N ALA A 32 10.36 8.25 29.47
CA ALA A 32 11.61 8.67 30.14
C ALA A 32 12.46 7.48 30.60
N PHE A 33 11.83 6.41 31.08
CA PHE A 33 12.52 5.17 31.46
C PHE A 33 13.13 4.47 30.24
N VAL A 34 12.36 4.36 29.15
CA VAL A 34 12.84 3.72 27.92
C VAL A 34 13.96 4.53 27.27
N ALA A 35 13.88 5.86 27.31
CA ALA A 35 14.89 6.75 26.74
C ALA A 35 16.19 6.86 27.57
N HIS A 36 16.27 6.19 28.73
CA HIS A 36 17.45 6.28 29.59
C HIS A 36 18.71 5.76 28.87
N PRO A 37 19.87 6.46 28.95
CA PRO A 37 21.08 6.11 28.20
C PRO A 37 21.54 4.65 28.38
N ASN A 38 21.50 4.12 29.60
CA ASN A 38 21.91 2.74 29.88
C ASN A 38 20.97 1.70 29.23
N VAL A 39 19.67 2.00 29.15
CA VAL A 39 18.68 1.12 28.49
C VAL A 39 18.89 1.15 26.98
N GLN A 40 19.12 2.34 26.41
CA GLN A 40 19.40 2.53 24.99
C GLN A 40 20.73 1.89 24.58
N GLN A 41 21.77 1.95 25.41
CA GLN A 41 23.05 1.29 25.14
C GLN A 41 22.90 -0.23 25.09
N LEU A 42 22.13 -0.82 26.03
CA LEU A 42 21.83 -2.25 26.02
C LEU A 42 21.03 -2.65 24.77
N LEU A 43 19.97 -1.91 24.44
CA LEU A 43 19.15 -2.16 23.24
C LEU A 43 19.99 -2.06 21.97
N ALA A 44 20.88 -1.08 21.89
CA ALA A 44 21.76 -0.93 20.75
C ALA A 44 22.79 -2.07 20.67
N ALA A 45 23.28 -2.58 21.81
CA ALA A 45 24.15 -3.76 21.83
C ALA A 45 23.44 -5.02 21.32
N LEU A 46 22.18 -5.23 21.72
CA LEU A 46 21.32 -6.32 21.23
C LEU A 46 20.97 -6.15 19.75
N TRP A 47 20.71 -4.91 19.30
CA TRP A 47 20.38 -4.59 17.91
C TRP A 47 21.51 -4.94 16.93
N TYR A 48 22.75 -4.60 17.31
CA TYR A 48 23.95 -4.87 16.51
C TYR A 48 24.65 -6.18 16.89
N ALA A 49 24.01 -7.05 17.67
CA ALA A 49 24.55 -8.37 18.00
C ALA A 49 24.82 -9.15 16.70
N GLY A 50 26.01 -9.74 16.57
CA GLY A 50 26.44 -10.48 15.37
C GLY A 50 27.15 -9.65 14.28
N LEU A 51 27.26 -8.32 14.43
CA LEU A 51 27.96 -7.43 13.50
C LEU A 51 29.04 -6.57 14.19
N PRO A 52 30.09 -7.20 14.76
CA PRO A 52 31.07 -6.51 15.63
C PRO A 52 31.86 -5.38 14.94
N GLY A 53 31.86 -5.31 13.60
CA GLY A 53 32.55 -4.26 12.82
C GLY A 53 31.64 -3.21 12.16
N PHE A 54 30.31 -3.40 12.11
CA PHE A 54 29.44 -2.60 11.23
C PHE A 54 29.42 -1.11 11.61
N ARG A 55 29.53 -0.79 12.91
CA ARG A 55 29.62 0.60 13.39
C ARG A 55 30.85 1.35 12.88
N ARG A 56 31.99 0.65 12.76
CA ARG A 56 33.31 1.23 12.42
C ARG A 56 33.52 1.41 10.91
N LEU A 57 32.64 0.85 10.07
CA LEU A 57 32.74 0.98 8.60
C LEU A 57 32.50 2.41 8.13
N THR A 58 33.17 2.79 7.04
CA THR A 58 32.92 4.06 6.34
C THR A 58 31.53 4.07 5.70
N LEU A 59 30.99 5.26 5.40
CA LEU A 59 29.64 5.39 4.84
C LEU A 59 29.50 4.65 3.50
N MET A 60 30.53 4.69 2.64
CA MET A 60 30.54 3.97 1.37
C MET A 60 30.56 2.45 1.54
N GLN A 61 31.35 1.93 2.50
CA GLN A 61 31.37 0.50 2.81
C GLN A 61 30.03 0.02 3.37
N LYS A 62 29.39 0.83 4.23
CA LYS A 62 28.04 0.55 4.75
C LYS A 62 27.01 0.50 3.62
N LEU A 63 27.06 1.45 2.70
CA LEU A 63 26.13 1.51 1.57
C LEU A 63 26.31 0.32 0.62
N PHE A 64 27.55 -0.06 0.34
CA PHE A 64 27.85 -1.24 -0.50
C PHE A 64 27.36 -2.54 0.15
N GLN A 65 27.62 -2.72 1.46
CA GLN A 65 27.11 -3.87 2.22
C GLN A 65 25.58 -3.91 2.23
N LEU A 66 24.93 -2.76 2.43
CA LEU A 66 23.47 -2.62 2.39
C LEU A 66 22.92 -3.03 1.01
N PHE A 67 23.51 -2.50 -0.06
CA PHE A 67 23.12 -2.83 -1.43
C PHE A 67 23.26 -4.32 -1.72
N LYS A 68 24.36 -4.94 -1.28
CA LYS A 68 24.57 -6.39 -1.42
C LYS A 68 23.47 -7.19 -0.73
N VAL A 69 23.08 -6.82 0.50
CA VAL A 69 22.00 -7.50 1.23
C VAL A 69 20.65 -7.29 0.55
N VAL A 70 20.39 -6.08 0.04
CA VAL A 70 19.14 -5.77 -0.69
C VAL A 70 19.04 -6.54 -2.01
N VAL A 71 20.14 -6.76 -2.73
CA VAL A 71 20.08 -7.54 -3.99
C VAL A 71 20.01 -9.04 -3.71
N LEU A 72 20.72 -9.52 -2.69
CA LEU A 72 20.83 -10.96 -2.39
C LEU A 72 19.82 -11.44 -1.33
N PHE A 73 18.83 -10.62 -0.93
CA PHE A 73 17.85 -11.01 0.07
C PHE A 73 17.12 -12.34 -0.24
N PRO A 74 16.70 -12.67 -1.48
CA PRO A 74 15.99 -13.93 -1.72
C PRO A 74 16.91 -15.13 -1.49
N VAL A 75 18.20 -15.01 -1.83
CA VAL A 75 19.21 -16.05 -1.58
C VAL A 75 19.39 -16.25 -0.07
N TYR A 76 19.45 -15.18 0.71
CA TYR A 76 19.52 -15.25 2.17
C TYR A 76 18.28 -15.93 2.79
N CYS A 77 17.08 -15.63 2.29
CA CYS A 77 15.84 -16.28 2.74
C CYS A 77 15.82 -17.79 2.44
N VAL A 78 16.19 -18.18 1.21
CA VAL A 78 16.25 -19.59 0.80
C VAL A 78 17.31 -20.34 1.62
N GLN A 79 18.47 -19.74 1.84
CA GLN A 79 19.52 -20.33 2.68
C GLN A 79 19.05 -20.55 4.12
N TYR A 80 18.28 -19.62 4.68
CA TYR A 80 17.72 -19.75 6.02
C TYR A 80 16.73 -20.92 6.14
N ILE A 81 15.90 -21.14 5.11
CA ILE A 81 14.91 -22.22 5.07
C ILE A 81 15.59 -23.58 4.88
N LEU A 82 16.58 -23.68 3.99
CA LEU A 82 17.23 -24.95 3.65
C LEU A 82 18.30 -25.37 4.68
N PHE A 83 19.08 -24.43 5.19
CA PHE A 83 20.20 -24.72 6.09
C PHE A 83 20.20 -23.80 7.32
N PRO A 84 19.37 -24.12 8.34
CA PRO A 84 19.13 -23.24 9.48
C PRO A 84 20.35 -23.02 10.39
N ASP A 85 21.35 -23.92 10.36
CA ASP A 85 22.50 -23.89 11.29
C ASP A 85 23.77 -23.22 10.76
N THR A 86 23.75 -22.74 9.51
CA THR A 86 24.90 -22.05 8.92
C THR A 86 25.20 -20.71 9.61
N ALA A 87 26.46 -20.25 9.52
CA ALA A 87 26.88 -18.96 10.07
C ALA A 87 26.04 -17.79 9.50
N SER A 88 25.70 -17.83 8.22
CA SER A 88 24.80 -16.85 7.59
C SER A 88 23.39 -16.90 8.14
N SER A 89 22.83 -18.10 8.39
CA SER A 89 21.49 -18.25 8.99
C SER A 89 21.45 -17.74 10.42
N LYS A 90 22.51 -17.94 11.21
CA LYS A 90 22.67 -17.35 12.55
C LYS A 90 22.74 -15.82 12.48
N LEU A 91 23.40 -15.26 11.46
CA LEU A 91 23.43 -13.82 11.22
C LEU A 91 22.03 -13.26 10.87
N ILE A 92 21.23 -13.98 10.07
CA ILE A 92 19.84 -13.58 9.74
C ILE A 92 18.94 -13.57 10.99
N ARG A 93 19.22 -14.40 12.00
CA ARG A 93 18.44 -14.39 13.26
C ARG A 93 18.61 -13.09 14.06
N THR A 94 19.65 -12.30 13.79
CA THR A 94 19.89 -11.02 14.46
C THR A 94 18.84 -9.96 14.06
N PRO A 95 18.40 -9.10 14.99
CA PRO A 95 17.28 -8.18 14.75
C PRO A 95 17.54 -7.18 13.62
N PHE A 96 18.75 -6.65 13.52
CA PHE A 96 19.10 -5.72 12.45
C PHE A 96 19.03 -6.37 11.07
N MET A 97 19.52 -7.60 10.92
CA MET A 97 19.44 -8.31 9.64
C MET A 97 18.00 -8.67 9.29
N LYS A 98 17.17 -9.12 10.23
CA LYS A 98 15.73 -9.32 9.99
C LYS A 98 15.08 -8.05 9.48
N PHE A 99 15.31 -6.93 10.16
CA PHE A 99 14.77 -5.63 9.75
C PHE A 99 15.21 -5.26 8.32
N LEU A 100 16.49 -5.46 7.99
CA LEU A 100 17.02 -5.15 6.67
C LEU A 100 16.42 -6.04 5.58
N LEU A 101 16.27 -7.35 5.84
CA LEU A 101 15.64 -8.28 4.90
C LEU A 101 14.15 -7.96 4.69
N HIS A 102 13.40 -7.68 5.76
CA HIS A 102 12.00 -7.24 5.64
C HIS A 102 11.89 -5.94 4.82
N SER A 103 12.76 -4.96 5.09
CA SER A 103 12.79 -3.70 4.35
C SER A 103 13.14 -3.90 2.88
N ALA A 104 14.12 -4.76 2.57
CA ALA A 104 14.50 -5.11 1.21
C ALA A 104 13.37 -5.80 0.44
N SER A 105 12.70 -6.76 1.08
CA SER A 105 11.53 -7.45 0.53
C SER A 105 10.40 -6.48 0.23
N TYR A 106 10.14 -5.53 1.13
CA TYR A 106 9.15 -4.48 0.93
C TYR A 106 9.50 -3.53 -0.24
N LEU A 107 10.77 -3.15 -0.36
CA LEU A 107 11.24 -2.35 -1.50
C LEU A 107 11.11 -3.10 -2.82
N LEU A 108 11.37 -4.42 -2.84
CA LEU A 108 11.13 -5.24 -4.03
C LEU A 108 9.63 -5.32 -4.36
N PHE A 109 8.76 -5.45 -3.37
CA PHE A 109 7.31 -5.40 -3.58
C PHE A 109 6.87 -4.08 -4.23
N LEU A 110 7.37 -2.94 -3.73
CA LEU A 110 7.08 -1.64 -4.36
C LEU A 110 7.65 -1.53 -5.78
N LEU A 111 8.84 -2.09 -6.03
CA LEU A 111 9.40 -2.15 -7.37
C LEU A 111 8.49 -2.96 -8.31
N LEU A 112 7.98 -4.12 -7.88
CA LEU A 112 7.03 -4.92 -8.65
C LEU A 112 5.75 -4.14 -8.96
N LEU A 113 5.21 -3.39 -7.99
CA LEU A 113 4.04 -2.52 -8.21
C LEU A 113 4.32 -1.42 -9.25
N ILE A 114 5.51 -0.81 -9.22
CA ILE A 114 5.92 0.20 -10.21
C ILE A 114 6.07 -0.44 -11.59
N LEU A 115 6.73 -1.60 -11.68
CA LEU A 115 6.89 -2.34 -12.95
C LEU A 115 5.53 -2.74 -13.55
N PHE A 116 4.60 -3.18 -12.71
CA PHE A 116 3.23 -3.46 -13.12
C PHE A 116 2.50 -2.19 -13.60
N SER A 117 2.62 -1.08 -12.86
CA SER A 117 1.96 0.18 -13.20
C SER A 117 2.47 0.80 -14.51
N VAL A 118 3.77 0.65 -14.80
CA VAL A 118 4.39 1.11 -16.06
C VAL A 118 4.14 0.13 -17.21
N ARG A 119 3.48 -1.01 -16.95
CA ARG A 119 3.24 -2.09 -17.93
C ARG A 119 4.54 -2.58 -18.56
N PHE A 120 5.53 -2.85 -17.70
CA PHE A 120 6.88 -3.24 -18.12
C PHE A 120 6.88 -4.44 -19.08
N GLU A 121 5.99 -5.42 -18.92
CA GLU A 121 5.89 -6.58 -19.83
C GLU A 121 5.56 -6.15 -21.26
N GLU A 122 4.58 -5.25 -21.45
CA GLU A 122 4.19 -4.72 -22.76
C GLU A 122 5.37 -3.94 -23.38
N LEU A 123 6.03 -3.11 -22.58
CA LEU A 123 7.18 -2.31 -23.01
C LEU A 123 8.38 -3.18 -23.38
N PHE A 124 8.64 -4.23 -22.61
CA PHE A 124 9.72 -5.18 -22.83
C PHE A 124 9.51 -5.94 -24.14
N VAL A 125 8.30 -6.45 -24.39
CA VAL A 125 7.95 -7.13 -25.65
C VAL A 125 8.02 -6.16 -26.83
N PHE A 126 7.63 -4.90 -26.65
CA PHE A 126 7.73 -3.90 -27.70
C PHE A 126 9.19 -3.63 -28.12
N TYR A 127 10.08 -3.35 -27.17
CA TYR A 127 11.48 -3.00 -27.48
C TYR A 127 12.38 -4.21 -27.79
N LEU A 128 12.26 -5.30 -27.03
CA LEU A 128 13.17 -6.45 -27.07
C LEU A 128 12.54 -7.72 -27.66
N GLY A 129 11.23 -7.73 -27.93
CA GLY A 129 10.52 -8.91 -28.40
C GLY A 129 10.65 -9.19 -29.89
N THR A 130 10.52 -10.47 -30.24
CA THR A 130 10.43 -10.98 -31.62
C THR A 130 9.12 -10.54 -32.28
N GLU A 131 9.10 -10.47 -33.63
CA GLU A 131 7.91 -10.07 -34.41
C GLU A 131 6.64 -10.87 -34.06
N SER A 132 6.77 -12.19 -33.80
CA SER A 132 5.64 -13.02 -33.36
C SER A 132 5.07 -12.58 -32.00
N MET A 133 5.93 -12.21 -31.04
CA MET A 133 5.50 -11.74 -29.71
C MET A 133 4.80 -10.38 -29.79
N ARG A 134 5.24 -9.51 -30.72
CA ARG A 134 4.59 -8.22 -30.97
C ARG A 134 3.18 -8.40 -31.54
N GLN A 135 3.00 -9.35 -32.46
CA GLN A 135 1.69 -9.67 -33.03
C GLN A 135 0.74 -10.25 -31.98
N SER A 136 1.19 -11.20 -31.16
CA SER A 136 0.37 -11.76 -30.08
C SER A 136 0.00 -10.72 -29.02
N LEU A 137 0.90 -9.77 -28.75
CA LEU A 137 0.62 -8.64 -27.84
C LEU A 137 -0.46 -7.73 -28.44
N ALA A 138 -0.37 -7.40 -29.72
CA ALA A 138 -1.36 -6.56 -30.40
C ALA A 138 -2.77 -7.21 -30.40
N GLU A 139 -2.86 -8.53 -30.55
CA GLU A 139 -4.11 -9.28 -30.41
C GLU A 139 -4.63 -9.28 -28.96
N SER A 140 -3.75 -9.48 -27.98
CA SER A 140 -4.11 -9.46 -26.55
C SER A 140 -4.57 -8.07 -26.10
N LEU A 141 -4.01 -7.00 -26.66
CA LEU A 141 -4.45 -5.62 -26.38
C LEU A 141 -5.83 -5.29 -26.98
N LYS A 142 -6.25 -6.01 -28.03
CA LYS A 142 -7.62 -5.90 -28.57
C LYS A 142 -8.62 -6.63 -27.69
N LYS A 143 -8.22 -7.75 -27.09
CA LYS A 143 -9.01 -8.51 -26.12
C LYS A 143 -8.74 -8.02 -24.70
N GLN A 144 -9.31 -6.89 -24.28
CA GLN A 144 -9.06 -6.35 -22.93
C GLN A 144 -9.94 -7.00 -21.85
N ARG A 145 -11.02 -7.71 -22.23
CA ARG A 145 -11.92 -8.42 -21.32
C ARG A 145 -11.53 -9.89 -21.18
N GLY A 146 -11.53 -10.40 -19.96
CA GLY A 146 -11.30 -11.81 -19.63
C GLY A 146 -9.83 -12.25 -19.73
N ASN A 147 -8.88 -11.31 -19.68
CA ASN A 147 -7.46 -11.66 -19.72
C ASN A 147 -7.01 -12.34 -18.43
N LEU A 148 -6.15 -13.34 -18.59
CA LEU A 148 -5.51 -14.02 -17.47
C LEU A 148 -4.59 -13.05 -16.71
N PRO A 149 -4.38 -13.27 -15.39
CA PRO A 149 -3.44 -12.48 -14.62
C PRO A 149 -2.04 -12.54 -15.23
N THR A 150 -1.36 -11.40 -15.26
CA THR A 150 0.02 -11.37 -15.75
C THR A 150 0.97 -12.06 -14.76
N PRO A 151 2.14 -12.56 -15.22
CA PRO A 151 3.14 -13.13 -14.32
C PRO A 151 3.52 -12.19 -13.16
N ILE A 152 3.71 -10.89 -13.43
CA ILE A 152 3.98 -9.90 -12.37
C ILE A 152 2.80 -9.79 -11.39
N GLU A 153 1.56 -9.83 -11.87
CA GLU A 153 0.37 -9.81 -11.01
C GLU A 153 0.33 -11.04 -10.08
N CYS A 154 0.69 -12.22 -10.57
CA CYS A 154 0.81 -13.43 -9.74
C CYS A 154 1.84 -13.27 -8.62
N PHE A 155 3.00 -12.65 -8.90
CA PHE A 155 3.99 -12.34 -7.86
C PHE A 155 3.45 -11.34 -6.84
N ILE A 156 2.75 -10.29 -7.29
CA ILE A 156 2.10 -9.31 -6.39
C ILE A 156 1.08 -10.01 -5.48
N LEU A 157 0.25 -10.91 -6.03
CA LEU A 157 -0.73 -11.68 -5.25
C LEU A 157 -0.06 -12.54 -4.19
N PHE A 158 1.05 -13.20 -4.51
CA PHE A 158 1.82 -13.97 -3.52
C PHE A 158 2.29 -13.08 -2.35
N TYR A 159 2.76 -11.87 -2.64
CA TYR A 159 3.14 -10.89 -1.61
C TYR A 159 1.94 -10.46 -0.76
N VAL A 160 0.81 -10.16 -1.38
CA VAL A 160 -0.42 -9.76 -0.68
C VAL A 160 -0.90 -10.85 0.29
N PHE A 161 -0.85 -12.12 -0.11
CA PHE A 161 -1.16 -13.23 0.81
C PHE A 161 -0.17 -13.31 1.98
N GLY A 162 1.11 -13.04 1.73
CA GLY A 162 2.13 -12.95 2.77
C GLY A 162 1.83 -11.86 3.80
N PHE A 163 1.47 -10.66 3.34
CA PHE A 163 1.10 -9.55 4.23
C PHE A 163 -0.17 -9.85 5.02
N LEU A 164 -1.21 -10.38 4.36
CA LEU A 164 -2.45 -10.77 5.04
C LEU A 164 -2.17 -11.78 6.17
N TRP A 165 -1.30 -12.76 5.92
CA TRP A 165 -0.92 -13.75 6.92
C TRP A 165 -0.13 -13.13 8.09
N GLU A 166 0.78 -12.20 7.80
CA GLU A 166 1.54 -11.45 8.81
C GLU A 166 0.60 -10.67 9.74
N GLU A 167 -0.35 -9.92 9.17
CA GLU A 167 -1.33 -9.13 9.92
C GLU A 167 -2.27 -10.01 10.77
N LEU A 168 -2.76 -11.12 10.22
CA LEU A 168 -3.61 -12.07 10.96
C LEU A 168 -2.89 -12.63 12.18
N LYS A 169 -1.59 -12.92 12.04
CA LYS A 169 -0.76 -13.42 13.15
C LYS A 169 -0.52 -12.34 14.21
N GLU A 170 -0.31 -11.09 13.81
CA GLU A 170 -0.16 -9.97 14.75
C GLU A 170 -1.44 -9.73 15.55
N ILE A 171 -2.59 -9.69 14.85
CA ILE A 171 -3.91 -9.54 15.49
C ILE A 171 -4.17 -10.67 16.49
N HIS A 172 -3.82 -11.91 16.13
CA HIS A 172 -3.99 -13.06 17.01
C HIS A 172 -3.11 -12.98 18.26
N LYS A 173 -1.87 -12.49 18.13
CA LYS A 173 -0.91 -12.41 19.23
C LYS A 173 -1.19 -11.25 20.19
N ASP A 174 -1.45 -10.06 19.66
CA ASP A 174 -1.53 -8.82 20.45
C ASP A 174 -2.97 -8.45 20.85
N GLY A 175 -3.96 -9.06 20.19
CA GLY A 175 -5.38 -8.79 20.39
C GLY A 175 -5.86 -7.50 19.70
N LEU A 176 -7.14 -7.49 19.31
CA LEU A 176 -7.75 -6.41 18.50
C LEU A 176 -7.62 -5.01 19.16
N GLY A 177 -7.80 -4.91 20.48
CA GLY A 177 -7.79 -3.61 21.17
C GLY A 177 -6.42 -2.92 21.19
N LYS A 178 -5.34 -3.67 21.37
CA LYS A 178 -3.96 -3.12 21.32
C LYS A 178 -3.60 -2.76 19.88
N TYR A 179 -4.00 -3.60 18.93
CA TYR A 179 -3.74 -3.45 17.51
C TYR A 179 -4.32 -2.13 16.93
N PHE A 180 -5.61 -1.85 17.12
CA PHE A 180 -6.25 -0.65 16.57
C PHE A 180 -5.77 0.67 17.19
N ARG A 181 -5.04 0.63 18.30
CA ARG A 181 -4.47 1.84 18.90
C ARG A 181 -3.26 2.36 18.10
N ASN A 182 -2.62 1.50 17.30
CA ASN A 182 -1.53 1.91 16.43
C ASN A 182 -2.08 2.39 15.08
N MET A 183 -1.85 3.67 14.75
CA MET A 183 -2.30 4.26 13.49
C MET A 183 -1.67 3.58 12.27
N TRP A 184 -0.46 3.04 12.40
CA TRP A 184 0.21 2.33 11.30
C TRP A 184 -0.47 1.00 11.00
N ASN A 185 -0.87 0.26 12.02
CA ASN A 185 -1.59 -1.00 11.87
C ASN A 185 -2.96 -0.79 11.19
N ILE A 186 -3.64 0.34 11.47
CA ILE A 186 -4.87 0.71 10.73
C ILE A 186 -4.57 0.88 9.24
N LEU A 187 -3.48 1.55 8.89
CA LEU A 187 -3.07 1.74 7.50
C LEU A 187 -2.75 0.42 6.82
N ASP A 188 -2.12 -0.53 7.53
CA ASP A 188 -1.83 -1.87 7.00
C ASP A 188 -3.12 -2.68 6.74
N ILE A 189 -4.07 -2.73 7.68
CA ILE A 189 -5.38 -3.37 7.44
C ILE A 189 -6.08 -2.71 6.26
N MET A 190 -6.07 -1.37 6.19
CA MET A 190 -6.73 -0.66 5.09
C MET A 190 -6.10 -1.05 3.75
N ARG A 191 -4.77 -1.06 3.64
CA ARG A 191 -4.03 -1.51 2.46
C ARG A 191 -4.42 -2.96 2.08
N ASP A 192 -4.35 -3.88 3.03
CA ASP A 192 -4.57 -5.30 2.75
C ASP A 192 -6.03 -5.61 2.41
N SER A 193 -6.97 -4.90 3.04
CA SER A 193 -8.39 -4.99 2.69
C SER A 193 -8.69 -4.51 1.27
N LEU A 194 -8.00 -3.46 0.80
CA LEU A 194 -8.14 -2.97 -0.58
C LEU A 194 -7.52 -3.92 -1.59
N TYR A 195 -6.36 -4.53 -1.29
CA TYR A 195 -5.79 -5.56 -2.15
C TYR A 195 -6.67 -6.81 -2.22
N LEU A 196 -7.22 -7.26 -1.08
CA LEU A 196 -8.16 -8.38 -1.04
C LEU A 196 -9.43 -8.07 -1.84
N SER A 197 -10.00 -6.87 -1.69
CA SER A 197 -11.17 -6.43 -2.45
C SER A 197 -10.89 -6.37 -3.95
N THR A 198 -9.72 -5.89 -4.34
CA THR A 198 -9.25 -5.88 -5.75
C THR A 198 -9.21 -7.30 -6.30
N PHE A 199 -8.61 -8.24 -5.57
CA PHE A 199 -8.51 -9.64 -5.99
C PHE A 199 -9.89 -10.28 -6.15
N LEU A 200 -10.79 -10.09 -5.18
CA LEU A 200 -12.16 -10.61 -5.24
C LEU A 200 -12.94 -10.04 -6.44
N LEU A 201 -12.83 -8.74 -6.70
CA LEU A 201 -13.46 -8.11 -7.86
C LEU A 201 -12.85 -8.56 -9.18
N ARG A 202 -11.53 -8.81 -9.24
CA ARG A 202 -10.85 -9.38 -10.41
C ARG A 202 -11.37 -10.79 -10.72
N VAL A 203 -11.50 -11.64 -9.70
CA VAL A 203 -12.06 -13.00 -9.86
C VAL A 203 -13.51 -12.92 -10.31
N PHE A 204 -14.31 -12.04 -9.70
CA PHE A 204 -15.69 -11.82 -10.10
C PHE A 204 -15.80 -11.33 -11.55
N ALA A 205 -14.99 -10.34 -11.94
CA ALA A 205 -14.94 -9.82 -13.30
C ALA A 205 -14.53 -10.90 -14.31
N TYR A 206 -13.55 -11.74 -13.96
CA TYR A 206 -13.13 -12.86 -14.81
C TYR A 206 -14.25 -13.87 -15.03
N ILE A 207 -14.98 -14.26 -13.97
CA ILE A 207 -16.12 -15.19 -14.08
C ILE A 207 -17.23 -14.56 -14.93
N GLN A 208 -17.62 -13.32 -14.65
CA GLN A 208 -18.66 -12.62 -15.40
C GLN A 208 -18.29 -12.52 -16.89
N GLN A 209 -17.08 -12.07 -17.20
CA GLN A 209 -16.61 -11.92 -18.59
C GLN A 209 -16.50 -13.28 -19.29
N SER A 210 -16.11 -14.34 -18.59
CA SER A 210 -16.05 -15.69 -19.17
C SER A 210 -17.44 -16.19 -19.57
N ILE A 211 -18.47 -15.89 -18.77
CA ILE A 211 -19.86 -16.21 -19.09
C ILE A 211 -20.35 -15.38 -20.28
N GLU A 212 -20.11 -14.07 -20.28
CA GLU A 212 -20.51 -13.19 -21.39
C GLU A 212 -19.87 -13.62 -22.73
N ILE A 213 -18.56 -13.93 -22.72
CA ILE A 213 -17.83 -14.40 -23.91
C ILE A 213 -18.34 -15.77 -24.39
N SER A 214 -18.81 -16.63 -23.48
CA SER A 214 -19.38 -17.92 -23.85
C SER A 214 -20.73 -17.79 -24.57
N GLN A 215 -21.48 -16.71 -24.29
CA GLN A 215 -22.77 -16.43 -24.91
C GLN A 215 -22.60 -15.64 -26.23
N ASP A 216 -21.72 -14.63 -26.23
CA ASP A 216 -21.37 -13.85 -27.41
C ASP A 216 -19.84 -13.64 -27.52
N PRO A 217 -19.18 -14.30 -28.48
CA PRO A 217 -17.74 -14.12 -28.71
C PRO A 217 -17.32 -12.70 -29.08
N GLN A 218 -18.23 -11.86 -29.62
CA GLN A 218 -17.90 -10.48 -30.01
C GLN A 218 -17.72 -9.57 -28.80
N THR A 219 -18.32 -9.92 -27.66
CA THR A 219 -18.21 -9.16 -26.41
C THR A 219 -16.76 -9.06 -25.89
N ALA A 220 -15.88 -9.98 -26.31
CA ALA A 220 -14.45 -9.96 -25.98
C ALA A 220 -13.68 -8.78 -26.60
N PHE A 221 -14.17 -8.20 -27.70
CA PHE A 221 -13.50 -7.16 -28.49
C PHE A 221 -14.08 -5.75 -28.27
N ILE A 222 -15.00 -5.59 -27.32
CA ILE A 222 -15.60 -4.29 -27.01
C ILE A 222 -14.52 -3.33 -26.48
N PRO A 223 -14.34 -2.15 -27.11
CA PRO A 223 -13.33 -1.19 -26.68
C PRO A 223 -13.63 -0.64 -25.30
N ARG A 224 -12.59 -0.32 -24.53
CA ARG A 224 -12.68 0.19 -23.15
C ARG A 224 -13.54 1.46 -22.99
N GLN A 225 -13.70 2.23 -24.06
CA GLN A 225 -14.50 3.46 -24.06
C GLN A 225 -16.01 3.19 -23.92
N GLU A 226 -16.46 2.00 -24.30
CA GLU A 226 -17.88 1.59 -24.28
C GLU A 226 -18.23 0.76 -23.05
N TRP A 227 -17.27 0.57 -22.14
CA TRP A 227 -17.49 -0.17 -20.91
C TRP A 227 -18.44 0.57 -19.98
N HIS A 228 -19.19 -0.20 -19.20
CA HIS A 228 -20.13 0.38 -18.25
C HIS A 228 -19.35 1.06 -17.11
N GLY A 229 -19.84 2.20 -16.62
CA GLY A 229 -19.12 3.00 -15.62
C GLY A 229 -18.84 2.27 -14.29
N PHE A 230 -19.64 1.26 -13.96
CA PHE A 230 -19.49 0.40 -12.78
C PHE A 230 -19.03 -1.02 -13.10
N ASP A 231 -18.37 -1.24 -14.25
CA ASP A 231 -17.77 -2.54 -14.55
C ASP A 231 -16.79 -2.96 -13.45
N ALA A 232 -16.93 -4.18 -12.94
CA ALA A 232 -16.15 -4.69 -11.81
C ALA A 232 -14.63 -4.62 -12.05
N GLN A 233 -14.21 -4.78 -13.32
CA GLN A 233 -12.82 -4.60 -13.73
C GLN A 233 -12.30 -3.18 -13.47
N LEU A 234 -13.06 -2.14 -13.85
CA LEU A 234 -12.66 -0.74 -13.66
C LEU A 234 -12.60 -0.38 -12.18
N VAL A 235 -13.59 -0.85 -11.40
CA VAL A 235 -13.61 -0.66 -9.94
C VAL A 235 -12.40 -1.34 -9.29
N SER A 236 -12.05 -2.55 -9.72
CA SER A 236 -10.88 -3.26 -9.21
C SER A 236 -9.57 -2.50 -9.49
N GLU A 237 -9.41 -1.92 -10.70
CA GLU A 237 -8.23 -1.11 -11.04
C GLU A 237 -8.15 0.17 -10.19
N GLY A 238 -9.30 0.79 -9.91
CA GLY A 238 -9.40 1.93 -8.99
C GLY A 238 -8.94 1.57 -7.58
N LEU A 239 -9.48 0.50 -7.00
CA LEU A 239 -9.09 0.04 -5.66
C LEU A 239 -7.61 -0.38 -5.60
N PHE A 240 -7.10 -1.02 -6.64
CA PHE A 240 -5.69 -1.38 -6.76
C PHE A 240 -4.78 -0.15 -6.71
N SER A 241 -5.14 0.92 -7.42
CA SER A 241 -4.37 2.17 -7.42
C SER A 241 -4.38 2.84 -6.03
N ALA A 242 -5.53 2.85 -5.35
CA ALA A 242 -5.62 3.34 -3.97
C ALA A 242 -4.75 2.50 -3.01
N ALA A 243 -4.76 1.17 -3.15
CA ALA A 243 -3.92 0.28 -2.37
C ALA A 243 -2.42 0.56 -2.60
N ASN A 244 -2.00 0.82 -3.85
CA ASN A 244 -0.61 1.15 -4.17
C ASN A 244 -0.13 2.46 -3.52
N ILE A 245 -1.01 3.45 -3.41
CA ILE A 245 -0.68 4.71 -2.70
C ILE A 245 -0.45 4.43 -1.21
N LEU A 246 -1.32 3.64 -0.58
CA LEU A 246 -1.14 3.25 0.83
C LEU A 246 0.13 2.42 1.05
N SER A 247 0.44 1.51 0.12
CA SER A 247 1.70 0.76 0.10
C SER A 247 2.92 1.68 0.04
N ALA A 248 2.91 2.70 -0.83
CA ALA A 248 4.00 3.67 -0.89
C ALA A 248 4.11 4.48 0.42
N LEU A 249 2.98 4.87 1.02
CA LEU A 249 2.94 5.66 2.26
C LEU A 249 3.58 4.92 3.45
N LYS A 250 3.48 3.59 3.49
CA LYS A 250 4.12 2.75 4.53
C LYS A 250 5.65 2.92 4.58
N LEU A 251 6.32 3.35 3.49
CA LEU A 251 7.76 3.65 3.52
C LEU A 251 8.14 4.70 4.56
N VAL A 252 7.23 5.62 4.88
CA VAL A 252 7.44 6.64 5.90
C VAL A 252 7.72 6.00 7.27
N HIS A 253 7.12 4.83 7.55
CA HIS A 253 7.37 4.09 8.78
C HIS A 253 8.81 3.56 8.87
N ILE A 254 9.42 3.17 7.74
CA ILE A 254 10.81 2.69 7.69
C ILE A 254 11.80 3.82 8.00
N PHE A 255 11.47 5.06 7.60
CA PHE A 255 12.33 6.23 7.89
C PHE A 255 12.42 6.57 9.38
N SER A 256 11.54 6.02 10.22
CA SER A 256 11.58 6.20 11.69
C SER A 256 12.90 5.76 12.34
N ILE A 257 13.60 4.82 11.71
CA ILE A 257 14.83 4.22 12.23
C ILE A 257 16.05 5.11 11.96
N ASN A 258 15.96 6.00 10.98
CA ASN A 258 17.04 6.93 10.69
C ASN A 258 17.14 7.98 11.81
N PRO A 259 18.32 8.19 12.44
CA PRO A 259 18.49 9.17 13.52
C PRO A 259 18.08 10.60 13.16
N TYR A 260 18.15 10.97 11.88
CA TYR A 260 17.81 12.30 11.38
C TYR A 260 16.34 12.43 10.95
N LEU A 261 15.79 11.42 10.27
CA LEU A 261 14.42 11.46 9.74
C LEU A 261 13.37 11.04 10.76
N GLY A 262 13.72 10.20 11.75
CA GLY A 262 12.80 9.72 12.77
C GLY A 262 12.16 10.84 13.60
N PRO A 263 12.93 11.77 14.19
CA PRO A 263 12.35 12.89 14.94
C PRO A 263 11.42 13.76 14.10
N LEU A 264 11.75 13.98 12.82
CA LEU A 264 10.91 14.74 11.89
C LEU A 264 9.57 14.03 11.62
N GLN A 265 9.61 12.72 11.38
CA GLN A 265 8.41 11.90 11.19
C GLN A 265 7.50 11.92 12.43
N ILE A 266 8.07 11.82 13.63
CA ILE A 266 7.29 11.88 14.88
C ILE A 266 6.63 13.26 15.06
N SER A 267 7.35 14.34 14.73
CA SER A 267 6.80 15.70 14.76
C SER A 267 5.65 15.86 13.76
N LEU A 268 5.82 15.36 12.53
CA LEU A 268 4.76 15.34 11.50
C LEU A 268 3.51 14.63 12.02
N GLY A 269 3.64 13.44 12.58
CA GLY A 269 2.52 12.67 13.11
C GLY A 269 1.74 13.39 14.22
N ARG A 270 2.41 14.19 15.05
CA ARG A 270 1.73 15.01 16.08
C ARG A 270 1.00 16.20 15.47
N MET A 271 1.58 16.86 14.48
CA MET A 271 0.97 18.01 13.80
C MET A 271 -0.30 17.62 13.03
N VAL A 272 -0.39 16.39 12.50
CA VAL A 272 -1.59 15.91 11.78
C VAL A 272 -2.86 16.03 12.63
N ILE A 273 -2.78 15.77 13.95
CA ILE A 273 -3.93 15.89 14.85
C ILE A 273 -4.42 17.35 14.88
N ASP A 274 -3.51 18.32 14.87
CA ASP A 274 -3.87 19.74 14.86
C ASP A 274 -4.40 20.19 13.49
N ILE A 275 -3.87 19.64 12.39
CA ILE A 275 -4.40 19.85 11.03
C ILE A 275 -5.86 19.37 10.94
N VAL A 276 -6.17 18.18 11.46
CA VAL A 276 -7.54 17.63 11.44
C VAL A 276 -8.50 18.52 12.23
N LYS A 277 -8.08 19.06 13.38
CA LYS A 277 -8.90 20.04 14.15
C LYS A 277 -9.20 21.29 13.33
N PHE A 278 -8.19 21.83 12.64
CA PHE A 278 -8.36 23.01 11.78
C PHE A 278 -9.24 22.71 10.57
N PHE A 279 -9.10 21.52 9.98
CA PHE A 279 -9.89 21.07 8.84
C PHE A 279 -11.39 21.10 9.14
N PHE A 280 -11.81 20.77 10.37
CA PHE A 280 -13.23 20.83 10.77
C PHE A 280 -13.83 22.24 10.62
N ILE A 281 -13.11 23.26 11.09
CA ILE A 281 -13.52 24.66 10.96
C ILE A 281 -13.56 25.06 9.47
N TYR A 282 -12.54 24.65 8.72
CA TYR A 282 -12.47 24.91 7.28
C TYR A 282 -13.66 24.31 6.51
N THR A 283 -14.05 23.07 6.79
CA THR A 283 -15.23 22.45 6.15
C THR A 283 -16.54 23.18 6.47
N LEU A 284 -16.69 23.72 7.69
CA LEU A 284 -17.87 24.51 8.05
C LEU A 284 -17.96 25.78 7.21
N VAL A 285 -16.85 26.50 7.08
CA VAL A 285 -16.76 27.71 6.24
C VAL A 285 -17.04 27.35 4.77
N LEU A 286 -16.41 26.30 4.25
CA LEU A 286 -16.62 25.84 2.88
C LEU A 286 -18.09 25.50 2.63
N PHE A 287 -18.73 24.78 3.55
CA PHE A 287 -20.15 24.45 3.46
C PHE A 287 -21.04 25.70 3.47
N ALA A 288 -20.76 26.69 4.32
CA ALA A 288 -21.51 27.94 4.35
C ALA A 288 -21.40 28.70 3.01
N PHE A 289 -20.19 28.83 2.46
CA PHE A 289 -20.00 29.49 1.16
C PHE A 289 -20.61 28.72 -0.01
N ALA A 290 -20.43 27.39 -0.05
CA ALA A 290 -20.91 26.56 -1.14
C ALA A 290 -22.44 26.43 -1.13
N CYS A 291 -23.03 26.05 0.01
CA CYS A 291 -24.45 25.76 0.12
C CYS A 291 -25.29 27.02 0.34
N ALA A 292 -24.94 27.85 1.33
CA ALA A 292 -25.75 29.02 1.67
C ALA A 292 -25.49 30.22 0.74
N GLY A 293 -24.27 30.35 0.20
CA GLY A 293 -23.91 31.44 -0.69
C GLY A 293 -24.13 31.11 -2.17
N LEU A 294 -23.20 30.33 -2.74
CA LEU A 294 -23.08 30.15 -4.19
C LEU A 294 -24.23 29.33 -4.79
N THR A 295 -24.64 28.23 -4.15
CA THR A 295 -25.74 27.39 -4.67
C THR A 295 -27.05 28.17 -4.67
N GLN A 296 -27.36 28.89 -3.59
CA GLN A 296 -28.56 29.73 -3.50
C GLN A 296 -28.57 30.84 -4.56
N LEU A 297 -27.42 31.46 -4.82
CA LEU A 297 -27.31 32.54 -5.80
C LEU A 297 -27.40 32.05 -7.25
N LEU A 298 -26.78 30.90 -7.55
CA LEU A 298 -26.69 30.38 -8.93
C LEU A 298 -27.80 29.40 -9.30
N TRP A 299 -28.62 28.92 -8.36
CA TRP A 299 -29.69 27.96 -8.62
C TRP A 299 -30.65 28.45 -9.71
N TYR A 300 -31.08 29.71 -9.67
CA TYR A 300 -32.00 30.28 -10.67
C TYR A 300 -31.41 30.25 -12.10
N TYR A 301 -30.11 30.57 -12.24
CA TYR A 301 -29.45 30.52 -13.54
C TYR A 301 -29.27 29.09 -14.06
N ASN A 302 -29.05 28.14 -13.15
CA ASN A 302 -28.98 26.71 -13.50
C ASN A 302 -30.33 26.21 -14.04
N ASP A 303 -31.45 26.61 -13.42
CA ASP A 303 -32.79 26.29 -13.90
C ASP A 303 -33.11 26.93 -15.25
N LEU A 304 -32.66 28.17 -15.50
CA LEU A 304 -32.77 28.80 -16.82
C LEU A 304 -31.96 28.07 -17.89
N GLU A 305 -30.73 27.63 -17.58
CA GLU A 305 -29.92 26.83 -18.51
C GLU A 305 -30.57 25.46 -18.78
N LYS A 306 -31.18 24.82 -17.78
CA LYS A 306 -31.99 23.61 -17.95
C LYS A 306 -33.15 23.85 -18.91
N GLN A 307 -33.95 24.89 -18.69
CA GLN A 307 -35.10 25.20 -19.55
C GLN A 307 -34.68 25.50 -20.99
N LYS A 308 -33.56 26.22 -21.18
CA LYS A 308 -32.98 26.46 -22.50
C LYS A 308 -32.50 25.18 -23.17
N CYS A 309 -31.95 24.24 -22.40
CA CYS A 309 -31.57 22.94 -22.94
C CYS A 309 -32.81 22.13 -23.34
N TYR A 310 -33.84 22.04 -22.51
CA TYR A 310 -35.05 21.24 -22.77
C TYR A 310 -36.15 22.01 -23.50
N SER A 311 -35.78 22.86 -24.47
CA SER A 311 -36.73 23.73 -25.19
C SER A 311 -37.57 23.05 -26.27
N LEU A 312 -37.27 21.79 -26.62
CA LEU A 312 -38.01 21.06 -27.66
C LEU A 312 -39.34 20.49 -27.13
N PRO A 313 -40.40 20.45 -27.97
CA PRO A 313 -41.66 19.83 -27.62
C PRO A 313 -41.45 18.34 -27.27
N GLY A 314 -41.99 17.91 -26.12
CA GLY A 314 -41.76 16.57 -25.58
C GLY A 314 -40.66 16.46 -24.51
N GLY A 315 -40.04 17.58 -24.10
CA GLY A 315 -39.03 17.57 -23.03
C GLY A 315 -37.70 16.97 -23.48
N LEU A 316 -37.39 17.08 -24.77
CA LEU A 316 -36.13 16.62 -25.35
C LEU A 316 -35.06 17.74 -25.30
N PRO A 317 -33.77 17.39 -25.14
CA PRO A 317 -32.69 18.38 -25.14
C PRO A 317 -32.38 18.90 -26.55
N ASP A 318 -32.35 20.22 -26.72
CA ASP A 318 -32.02 20.93 -27.96
C ASP A 318 -30.51 21.15 -28.12
N TRP A 319 -29.83 20.11 -28.59
CA TRP A 319 -28.39 20.17 -28.91
C TRP A 319 -28.08 21.01 -30.16
N SER A 320 -29.09 21.27 -31.00
CA SER A 320 -28.91 21.93 -32.30
C SER A 320 -28.81 23.45 -32.17
N LYS A 321 -29.68 24.04 -31.33
CA LYS A 321 -29.80 25.49 -31.16
C LYS A 321 -29.20 25.98 -29.84
N ASN A 322 -29.27 25.16 -28.79
CA ASN A 322 -28.85 25.50 -27.42
C ASN A 322 -27.81 24.51 -26.87
N GLY A 323 -26.90 24.02 -27.73
CA GLY A 323 -25.88 23.03 -27.36
C GLY A 323 -24.99 23.43 -26.18
N ASP A 324 -24.66 24.72 -26.03
CA ASP A 324 -23.85 25.22 -24.90
C ASP A 324 -24.58 25.10 -23.56
N ALA A 325 -25.88 25.39 -23.52
CA ALA A 325 -26.69 25.26 -22.31
C ALA A 325 -26.84 23.77 -21.93
N CYS A 326 -27.02 22.90 -22.92
CA CYS A 326 -27.05 21.45 -22.69
C CYS A 326 -25.71 20.88 -22.24
N MET A 327 -24.58 21.36 -22.78
CA MET A 327 -23.24 20.98 -22.33
C MET A 327 -22.99 21.36 -20.87
N LYS A 328 -23.34 22.60 -20.50
CA LYS A 328 -23.19 23.10 -19.12
C LYS A 328 -24.07 22.33 -18.15
N TRP A 329 -25.36 22.17 -18.46
CA TRP A 329 -26.29 21.40 -17.62
C TRP A 329 -25.84 19.94 -17.44
N ARG A 330 -25.44 19.26 -18.52
CA ARG A 330 -25.01 17.86 -18.50
C ARG A 330 -23.77 17.62 -17.65
N ARG A 331 -22.85 18.59 -17.58
CA ARG A 331 -21.61 18.46 -16.79
C ARG A 331 -21.86 18.32 -15.28
N PHE A 332 -22.96 18.88 -14.78
CA PHE A 332 -23.25 18.92 -13.33
C PHE A 332 -24.25 17.86 -12.86
N HIS A 333 -24.92 17.13 -13.78
CA HIS A 333 -26.08 16.30 -13.46
C HIS A 333 -26.05 14.89 -14.08
N LYS A 334 -24.86 14.31 -14.28
CA LYS A 334 -24.73 12.94 -14.82
C LYS A 334 -24.41 11.92 -13.74
#